data_AF-A0AAE4FNB4-F1
#
_entry.id   AF-A0AAE4FNB4-F1
#
_cell.length_a   1.000
_cell.length_b   1.000
_cell.length_c   1.000
_cell.angle_alpha   90.00
_cell.angle_beta   90.00
_cell.angle_gamma   90.00
#
_symmetry.space_group_name_H-M   'P 1'
#
loop_
_entity.id
_entity.type
_entity.pdbx_description
1 polymer ?
#
loop_
_entity_poly.entity_id
_entity_poly.type
_entity_poly.pdbx_seq_one_letter_code
_entity_poly.pdbx_strand_id
1 'polypeptide(L)' 'MQMNGKVKVIMLPYKTFKERIRLTKRYEMDYKIENLGQFLYMIRR' A
#
# COMPACT_ATOMS: atom_id res chain seq x y z
N MET A 1 16.93 12.37 21.42
CA MET A 1 17.02 11.48 20.25
C MET A 1 15.78 11.71 19.39
N GLN A 2 15.89 12.37 18.24
CA GLN A 2 14.75 12.56 17.33
C GLN A 2 14.52 11.26 16.56
N MET A 3 13.51 10.48 16.95
CA MET A 3 13.01 9.36 16.13
C MET A 3 12.23 9.96 14.96
N ASN A 4 12.92 10.32 13.88
CA ASN A 4 12.28 10.67 12.62
C ASN A 4 11.66 9.40 12.02
N GLY A 5 10.46 9.02 12.48
CA GLY A 5 9.64 7.99 11.87
C GLY A 5 9.30 8.41 10.44
N LYS A 6 10.05 7.91 9.47
CA LYS A 6 9.84 8.24 8.06
C LYS A 6 8.61 7.49 7.57
N VAL A 7 7.48 8.18 7.49
CA VAL A 7 6.29 7.66 6.85
C VAL A 7 6.59 7.43 5.37
N LYS A 8 6.47 6.18 4.91
CA LYS A 8 6.59 5.84 3.50
C LYS A 8 5.19 5.65 2.91
N VAL A 9 4.90 6.40 1.86
CA VAL A 9 3.65 6.34 1.10
C VAL A 9 3.94 5.84 -0.31
N ILE A 10 3.16 4.88 -0.79
CA ILE A 10 3.25 4.34 -2.15
C ILE A 10 1.85 4.27 -2.74
N MET A 11 1.70 4.69 -4.00
CA MET A 11 0.52 4.43 -4.81
C MET A 11 0.84 3.40 -5.88
N LEU A 12 0.09 2.29 -5.90
CA LEU A 12 0.23 1.25 -6.91
C LEU A 12 -1.03 1.17 -7.77
N PRO A 13 -0.96 1.44 -9.08
CA PRO A 13 -2.09 1.19 -9.96
C PRO A 13 -2.36 -0.31 -10.10
N TYR A 14 -3.61 -0.67 -10.35
CA TYR A 14 -3.98 -2.01 -10.79
C TYR A 14 -5.09 -1.93 -11.85
N LYS A 15 -5.13 -2.91 -12.75
CA LYS A 15 -6.10 -2.93 -13.86
C LYS A 15 -7.24 -3.91 -13.63
N THR A 16 -7.01 -4.96 -12.83
CA THR A 16 -7.99 -6.02 -12.62
C THR A 16 -8.20 -6.34 -11.15
N PHE A 17 -9.35 -6.91 -10.82
CA PHE A 17 -9.65 -7.38 -9.46
C PHE A 17 -8.65 -8.44 -8.97
N LYS A 18 -8.21 -9.34 -9.85
CA LYS A 18 -7.19 -10.35 -9.53
C LYS A 18 -5.84 -9.72 -9.19
N GLU A 19 -5.43 -8.72 -9.97
CA GLU A 19 -4.20 -7.96 -9.72
C GLU A 19 -4.26 -7.21 -8.40
N ARG A 20 -5.40 -6.56 -8.10
CA ARG A 20 -5.66 -5.93 -6.81
C ARG A 20 -5.42 -6.90 -5.65
N ILE A 21 -6.07 -8.07 -5.66
CA ILE A 21 -5.91 -9.06 -4.59
C ILE A 21 -4.46 -9.53 -4.46
N ARG A 22 -3.77 -9.77 -5.57
CA ARG A 22 -2.35 -10.18 -5.55
C ARG A 22 -1.46 -9.11 -4.93
N LEU A 23 -1.68 -7.85 -5.25
CA LEU A 23 -0.92 -6.73 -4.70
C LEU A 23 -1.23 -6.52 -3.22
N THR A 24 -2.51 -6.56 -2.81
CA THR A 24 -2.90 -6.46 -1.40
C THR A 24 -2.22 -7.55 -0.57
N LYS A 25 -2.34 -8.83 -0.97
CA LYS A 25 -1.70 -9.95 -0.25
C LYS A 25 -0.18 -9.84 -0.17
N ARG A 26 0.46 -9.28 -1.19
CA ARG A 26 1.92 -9.09 -1.21
C ARG A 26 2.39 -8.07 -0.17
N TYR A 27 1.60 -7.04 0.11
CA TYR A 27 2.05 -5.88 0.89
C TYR A 27 1.29 -5.70 2.23
N GLU A 28 0.22 -6.45 2.49
CA GLU A 28 -0.63 -6.28 3.69
C GLU A 28 0.10 -6.52 5.01
N MET A 29 1.20 -7.28 5.00
CA MET A 29 2.03 -7.49 6.19
C MET A 29 2.91 -6.28 6.55
N ASP A 30 3.33 -5.51 5.54
CA ASP A 30 4.30 -4.41 5.69
C ASP A 30 3.65 -3.02 5.67
N TYR A 31 2.47 -2.91 5.09
CA TYR A 31 1.79 -1.64 4.81
C TYR A 31 0.33 -1.69 5.24
N LYS A 32 -0.16 -0.57 5.76
CA LYS A 32 -1.61 -0.30 5.79
C LYS A 32 -2.04 0.04 4.36
N ILE A 33 -3.01 -0.71 3.82
CA ILE A 33 -3.47 -0.57 2.43
C ILE A 33 -4.90 -0.04 2.40
N GLU A 34 -5.15 1.00 1.59
CA GLU A 34 -6.46 1.53 1.26
C GLU A 34 -6.69 1.44 -0.24
N ASN A 35 -7.90 1.04 -0.64
CA ASN A 35 -8.26 0.88 -2.05
C ASN A 35 -9.01 2.11 -2.56
N LEU A 36 -8.45 2.78 -3.58
CA LEU A 36 -9.01 3.97 -4.24
C LEU A 36 -9.52 3.66 -5.65
N GLY A 37 -10.01 2.44 -5.89
CA GLY A 37 -10.70 2.04 -7.12
C GLY A 37 -9.77 1.60 -8.24
N GLN A 38 -8.82 2.44 -8.65
CA GLN A 38 -7.78 2.09 -9.66
C GLN A 38 -6.38 1.98 -9.05
N PHE A 39 -6.23 2.37 -7.78
CA PHE A 39 -4.96 2.44 -7.07
C PHE A 39 -5.08 1.83 -5.68
N LEU A 40 -4.00 1.21 -5.22
CA LEU A 40 -3.77 0.88 -3.82
C LEU A 40 -2.89 1.97 -3.20
N TYR A 41 -3.42 2.63 -2.18
CA TYR A 41 -2.71 3.58 -1.35
C TYR A 41 -2.11 2.84 -0.15
N MET A 42 -0.80 2.86 -0.02
CA MET A 42 -0.08 2.05 0.97
C MET A 42 0.78 2.94 1.87
N ILE A 43 0.63 2.78 3.18
CA ILE A 43 1.32 3.58 4.20
C ILE A 43 2.09 2.64 5.13
N ARG A 44 3.38 2.93 5.35
CA ARG A 44 4.24 2.28 6.36
C ARG A 44 4.82 3.35 7.28
N ARG A 45 4.78 3.10 8.60
CA ARG A 45 5.38 3.96 9.63
C ARG A 45 6.81 3.55 9.94
#